data_AF-A0A6G1LD33-F1
#
_entry.id   AF-A0A6G1LD33-F1
#
_cell.length_a   1.000
_cell.length_b   1.000
_cell.length_c   1.000
_cell.angle_alpha   90.00
_cell.angle_beta   90.00
_cell.angle_gamma   90.00
#
_symmetry.space_group_name_H-M   'P 1'
#
loop_
_entity.id
_entity.type
_entity.pdbx_description
1 polymer ?
#
loop_
_entity_poly.entity_id
_entity_poly.type
_entity_poly.pdbx_seq_one_letter_code
_entity_poly.pdbx_strand_id
1 'polypeptide(L)'
;MGSSSKKPTKTASTKTPVKSETPRPTGLTRLAQHSAGTTALARLRDLSSSAVLVLFTPLMVPSGFNSRDQAVAKTSQVRSKKLDTDPFEMLGIALSKQHPRVRHVPYVPTVGFTQTHHVFAMKADALLVVAAQPDSLGKGSDGESSTSKDAYLALQADFITKVSEALEEAGRHENVPIIALRFGEDALPLETVNYKDIWAGEAYSKESVQQITQLLFGSKRRADEKD
;
A
#
# COMPACT_ATOMS: atom_id res chain seq x y z
N MET A 1 -10.30 -74.76 -39.15
CA MET A 1 -11.06 -73.73 -38.41
C MET A 1 -11.10 -74.15 -36.96
N GLY A 2 -10.29 -73.56 -36.11
CA GLY A 2 -10.10 -74.06 -34.74
C GLY A 2 -9.62 -73.00 -33.78
N SER A 3 -10.08 -73.18 -32.54
CA SER A 3 -9.47 -72.76 -31.27
C SER A 3 -9.86 -71.40 -30.68
N SER A 4 -10.81 -71.49 -29.73
CA SER A 4 -10.74 -71.05 -28.33
C SER A 4 -10.05 -69.73 -27.97
N SER A 5 -10.78 -68.86 -27.25
CA SER A 5 -10.37 -68.45 -25.89
C SER A 5 -11.39 -67.55 -25.14
N LYS A 6 -11.81 -68.07 -23.98
CA LYS A 6 -11.78 -67.46 -22.64
C LYS A 6 -12.47 -66.10 -22.37
N LYS A 7 -13.51 -66.15 -21.54
CA LYS A 7 -13.83 -65.16 -20.49
C LYS A 7 -12.71 -65.13 -19.43
N PRO A 8 -12.44 -64.00 -18.74
CA PRO A 8 -13.08 -63.82 -17.42
C PRO A 8 -13.30 -62.35 -16.92
N THR A 9 -14.27 -62.24 -16.00
CA THR A 9 -14.40 -61.40 -14.78
C THR A 9 -14.10 -59.88 -14.72
N LYS A 10 -15.18 -59.16 -14.40
CA LYS A 10 -15.38 -58.12 -13.35
C LYS A 10 -14.15 -57.42 -12.74
N THR A 11 -14.19 -56.08 -12.74
CA THR A 11 -13.92 -55.24 -11.55
C THR A 11 -14.69 -53.92 -11.63
N ALA A 12 -15.22 -53.51 -10.47
CA ALA A 12 -16.17 -52.44 -10.26
C ALA A 12 -15.53 -51.04 -10.32
N SER A 13 -16.26 -50.08 -10.91
CA SER A 13 -15.97 -48.65 -10.80
C SER A 13 -16.36 -48.12 -9.43
N THR A 14 -15.38 -47.82 -8.60
CA THR A 14 -15.56 -47.02 -7.39
C THR A 14 -15.49 -45.55 -7.78
N LYS A 15 -16.65 -44.88 -7.83
CA LYS A 15 -16.76 -43.41 -7.82
C LYS A 15 -16.15 -42.90 -6.52
N THR A 16 -15.17 -41.99 -6.62
CA THR A 16 -14.80 -41.10 -5.52
C THR A 16 -14.97 -39.64 -5.96
N PRO A 17 -15.46 -38.78 -5.05
CA PRO A 17 -15.93 -37.43 -5.37
C PRO A 17 -14.79 -36.44 -5.51
N VAL A 18 -14.97 -35.52 -6.46
CA VAL A 18 -14.20 -34.29 -6.65
C VAL A 18 -14.17 -33.54 -5.32
N LYS A 19 -12.98 -33.47 -4.72
CA LYS A 19 -12.72 -32.70 -3.51
C LYS A 19 -12.73 -31.23 -3.89
N SER A 20 -13.71 -30.52 -3.35
CA SER A 20 -13.91 -29.08 -3.42
C SER A 20 -12.62 -28.32 -3.13
N GLU A 21 -12.15 -27.55 -4.11
CA GLU A 21 -11.18 -26.48 -3.90
C GLU A 21 -11.77 -25.50 -2.89
N THR A 22 -11.07 -25.38 -1.77
CA THR A 22 -11.37 -24.45 -0.70
C THR A 22 -11.01 -23.05 -1.20
N PRO A 23 -11.87 -22.03 -1.04
CA PRO A 23 -11.52 -20.67 -1.41
C PRO A 23 -10.29 -20.23 -0.61
N ARG A 24 -9.28 -19.69 -1.32
CA ARG A 24 -8.12 -19.02 -0.71
C ARG A 24 -8.63 -18.05 0.35
N PRO A 25 -8.07 -18.05 1.58
CA PRO A 25 -8.37 -17.00 2.52
C PRO A 25 -7.93 -15.66 1.90
N THR A 26 -8.88 -14.76 1.72
CA THR A 26 -8.70 -13.32 1.56
C THR A 26 -8.11 -12.78 2.87
N GLY A 27 -6.85 -13.15 3.11
CA GLY A 27 -6.11 -12.81 4.31
C GLY A 27 -5.23 -11.60 4.03
N LEU A 28 -5.77 -10.39 4.19
CA LEU A 28 -4.95 -9.32 4.74
C LEU A 28 -4.39 -9.87 6.04
N THR A 29 -3.07 -9.99 6.13
CA THR A 29 -2.24 -10.23 7.33
C THR A 29 -1.32 -11.44 7.17
N ARG A 30 -0.12 -11.21 6.61
CA ARG A 30 1.07 -11.94 7.03
C ARG A 30 1.84 -11.04 8.00
N LEU A 31 1.62 -11.28 9.29
CA LEU A 31 2.36 -10.61 10.37
C LEU A 31 3.80 -11.12 10.34
N ALA A 32 4.72 -10.37 9.71
CA ALA A 32 6.12 -10.45 10.08
C ALA A 32 6.25 -10.03 11.55
N GLN A 33 6.71 -10.96 12.38
CA GLN A 33 6.86 -10.84 13.82
C GLN A 33 8.09 -9.98 14.15
N HIS A 34 7.88 -8.69 14.42
CA HIS A 34 8.82 -7.86 15.17
C HIS A 34 8.01 -6.99 16.13
N SER A 35 8.39 -6.95 17.42
CA SER A 35 7.66 -6.27 18.51
C SER A 35 7.40 -4.76 18.25
N ALA A 36 8.17 -4.14 17.35
CA ALA A 36 7.98 -2.76 16.89
C ALA A 36 6.77 -2.56 15.95
N GLY A 37 6.29 -3.62 15.28
CA GLY A 37 5.26 -3.51 14.24
C GLY A 37 3.83 -3.42 14.77
N THR A 38 3.53 -4.02 15.92
CA THR A 38 2.24 -3.88 16.61
C THR A 38 2.11 -2.56 17.35
N THR A 39 3.22 -1.96 17.78
CA THR A 39 3.22 -0.66 18.48
C THR A 39 2.98 0.49 17.52
N ALA A 40 3.51 0.47 16.29
CA ALA A 40 3.34 1.56 15.33
C ALA A 40 1.86 1.87 15.02
N LEU A 41 1.04 0.84 14.76
CA LEU A 41 -0.39 1.00 14.50
C LEU A 41 -1.18 1.47 15.73
N ALA A 42 -0.85 0.95 16.91
CA ALA A 42 -1.47 1.41 18.15
C ALA A 42 -1.19 2.90 18.40
N ARG A 43 0.07 3.30 18.24
CA ARG A 43 0.50 4.69 18.41
C ARG A 43 -0.10 5.65 17.40
N LEU A 44 -0.27 5.20 16.14
CA LEU A 44 -0.99 5.98 15.14
C LEU A 44 -2.45 6.24 15.58
N ARG A 45 -3.11 5.24 16.17
CA ARG A 45 -4.51 5.36 16.64
C ARG A 45 -4.64 6.24 17.87
N ASP A 46 -3.60 6.27 18.70
CA ASP A 46 -3.52 7.06 19.93
C ASP A 46 -3.03 8.49 19.71
N LEU A 47 -2.79 8.90 18.46
CA LEU A 47 -2.42 10.28 18.14
C LEU A 47 -3.48 11.26 18.64
N SER A 48 -3.01 12.35 19.26
CA SER A 48 -3.87 13.45 19.67
C SER A 48 -4.42 14.19 18.45
N SER A 49 -5.54 14.90 18.61
CA SER A 49 -6.09 15.74 17.54
C SER A 49 -5.16 16.88 17.12
N SER A 50 -4.20 17.28 17.98
CA SER A 50 -3.21 18.31 17.68
C SER A 50 -1.97 17.75 16.97
N ALA A 51 -1.77 16.43 16.98
CA ALA A 51 -0.64 15.77 16.33
C ALA A 51 -0.64 16.00 14.81
N VAL A 52 0.52 15.95 14.18
CA VAL A 52 0.68 16.11 12.73
C VAL A 52 0.96 14.76 12.10
N LEU A 53 0.04 14.31 11.24
CA LEU A 53 0.21 13.12 10.41
C LEU A 53 0.73 13.54 9.04
N VAL A 54 1.94 13.12 8.67
CA VAL A 54 2.47 13.39 7.32
C VAL A 54 2.27 12.17 6.44
N LEU A 55 1.71 12.39 5.26
CA LEU A 55 1.54 11.40 4.20
C LEU A 55 2.50 11.75 3.06
N PHE A 56 3.54 10.93 2.87
CA PHE A 56 4.44 11.01 1.73
C PHE A 56 3.93 10.14 0.57
N THR A 57 3.75 10.73 -0.62
CA THR A 57 3.24 9.99 -1.79
C THR A 57 4.11 10.19 -3.04
N PRO A 58 4.35 9.13 -3.82
CA PRO A 58 5.14 9.24 -5.03
C PRO A 58 4.39 10.00 -6.11
N LEU A 59 5.04 10.94 -6.80
CA LEU A 59 4.48 11.69 -7.92
C LEU A 59 4.48 10.81 -9.18
N MET A 60 3.46 9.96 -9.29
CA MET A 60 3.22 9.07 -10.44
C MET A 60 1.80 8.51 -10.42
N VAL A 61 1.34 7.94 -11.53
CA VAL A 61 0.06 7.20 -11.59
C VAL A 61 0.26 5.77 -11.10
N PRO A 62 -0.33 5.36 -9.97
CA PRO A 62 -0.23 3.98 -9.49
C PRO A 62 -1.11 3.04 -10.33
N SER A 63 -0.73 1.76 -10.36
CA SER A 63 -1.47 0.70 -11.02
C SER A 63 -2.89 0.60 -10.47
N GLY A 64 -3.87 0.50 -11.37
CA GLY A 64 -5.30 0.44 -11.03
C GLY A 64 -5.96 1.79 -10.74
N PHE A 65 -5.24 2.91 -10.90
CA PHE A 65 -5.83 4.24 -10.80
C PHE A 65 -6.77 4.53 -11.97
N ASN A 66 -8.07 4.64 -11.68
CA ASN A 66 -9.06 5.05 -12.66
C ASN A 66 -9.38 6.54 -12.50
N SER A 67 -8.94 7.39 -13.45
CA SER A 67 -9.23 8.84 -13.43
C SER A 67 -10.73 9.18 -13.38
N ARG A 68 -11.60 8.23 -13.75
CA ARG A 68 -13.07 8.39 -13.73
C ARG A 68 -13.64 8.42 -12.31
N ASP A 69 -12.96 7.81 -11.34
CA ASP A 69 -13.40 7.74 -9.94
C ASP A 69 -13.13 9.05 -9.17
N GLN A 70 -12.32 9.97 -9.73
CA GLN A 70 -12.05 11.30 -9.18
C GLN A 70 -12.98 12.41 -9.72
N ALA A 71 -13.97 12.09 -10.57
CA ALA A 71 -14.81 13.09 -11.26
C ALA A 71 -15.83 13.85 -10.38
N VAL A 72 -15.61 13.97 -9.07
CA VAL A 72 -16.52 14.66 -8.14
C VAL A 72 -16.11 16.12 -7.89
N ALA A 73 -15.00 16.62 -8.46
CA ALA A 73 -14.65 18.03 -8.35
C ALA A 73 -14.14 18.65 -9.68
N LYS A 74 -14.98 19.53 -10.21
CA LYS A 74 -14.71 20.69 -11.10
C LYS A 74 -14.88 20.51 -12.62
N THR A 75 -15.89 21.22 -13.10
CA THR A 75 -16.01 21.85 -14.42
C THR A 75 -14.80 22.74 -14.71
N SER A 76 -13.97 22.38 -15.71
CA SER A 76 -13.33 23.33 -16.63
C SER A 76 -12.52 22.61 -17.71
N GLN A 77 -12.63 23.21 -18.89
CA GLN A 77 -12.33 22.74 -20.23
C GLN A 77 -10.86 22.38 -20.54
N VAL A 78 -10.73 21.46 -21.50
CA VAL A 78 -9.74 21.40 -22.61
C VAL A 78 -8.25 21.55 -22.25
N ARG A 79 -7.57 20.40 -22.14
CA ARG A 79 -6.26 20.04 -22.74
C ARG A 79 -5.75 18.77 -22.07
N SER A 80 -5.57 17.68 -22.84
CA SER A 80 -4.82 16.45 -22.51
C SER A 80 -4.54 16.19 -21.01
N LYS A 81 -5.58 15.77 -20.26
CA LYS A 81 -5.57 15.58 -18.79
C LYS A 81 -5.34 14.11 -18.44
N LYS A 82 -4.12 13.71 -18.12
CA LYS A 82 -3.88 12.46 -17.37
C LYS A 82 -3.30 12.69 -15.95
N LEU A 83 -3.02 13.94 -15.57
CA LEU A 83 -2.46 14.30 -14.25
C LEU A 83 -2.95 15.68 -13.75
N ASP A 84 -4.19 16.08 -14.05
CA ASP A 84 -4.75 17.33 -13.49
C ASP A 84 -5.04 17.21 -11.98
N THR A 85 -5.01 15.99 -11.44
CA THR A 85 -5.29 15.69 -10.04
C THR A 85 -4.27 14.70 -9.49
N ASP A 86 -3.94 14.86 -8.20
CA ASP A 86 -3.04 13.96 -7.49
C ASP A 86 -3.69 12.58 -7.39
N PRO A 87 -3.06 11.51 -7.91
CA PRO A 87 -3.65 10.17 -7.86
C PRO A 87 -3.90 9.68 -6.44
N PHE A 88 -3.16 10.18 -5.45
CA PHE A 88 -3.30 9.82 -4.04
C PHE A 88 -4.24 10.74 -3.25
N GLU A 89 -4.92 11.68 -3.91
CA GLU A 89 -5.87 12.61 -3.27
C GLU A 89 -6.94 11.86 -2.45
N MET A 90 -7.47 10.75 -2.99
CA MET A 90 -8.47 9.93 -2.30
C MET A 90 -7.98 9.42 -0.94
N LEU A 91 -6.73 8.99 -0.84
CA LEU A 91 -6.12 8.55 0.41
C LEU A 91 -5.95 9.74 1.36
N GLY A 92 -5.46 10.88 0.87
CA GLY A 92 -5.34 12.11 1.66
C GLY A 92 -6.69 12.56 2.26
N ILE A 93 -7.76 12.53 1.46
CA ILE A 93 -9.13 12.83 1.90
C ILE A 93 -9.61 11.82 2.94
N ALA A 94 -9.41 10.52 2.70
CA ALA A 94 -9.84 9.47 3.61
C ALA A 94 -9.16 9.59 4.98
N LEU A 95 -7.86 9.88 5.01
CA LEU A 95 -7.09 10.11 6.23
C LEU A 95 -7.53 11.39 6.95
N SER A 96 -7.83 12.46 6.21
CA SER A 96 -8.28 13.74 6.79
C SER A 96 -9.63 13.65 7.50
N LYS A 97 -10.45 12.65 7.15
CA LYS A 97 -11.69 12.34 7.88
C LYS A 97 -11.42 11.67 9.23
N GLN A 98 -10.27 11.03 9.41
CA GLN A 98 -9.89 10.33 10.63
C GLN A 98 -9.00 11.18 11.54
N HIS A 99 -8.17 12.04 10.96
CA HIS A 99 -7.25 12.92 11.70
C HIS A 99 -7.32 14.36 11.16
N PRO A 100 -7.53 15.39 11.99
CA PRO A 100 -7.73 16.78 11.53
C PRO A 100 -6.46 17.47 10.97
N ARG A 101 -5.27 16.88 11.11
CA ARG A 101 -3.98 17.52 10.82
C ARG A 101 -3.12 16.64 9.92
N VAL A 102 -3.68 16.26 8.79
CA VAL A 102 -2.96 15.54 7.73
C VAL A 102 -2.20 16.53 6.84
N ARG A 103 -0.93 16.26 6.60
CA ARG A 103 -0.10 16.98 5.63
C ARG A 103 0.30 16.01 4.52
N HIS A 104 -0.24 16.25 3.34
CA HIS A 104 0.09 15.49 2.15
C HIS A 104 1.32 16.13 1.48
N VAL A 105 2.38 15.36 1.32
CA VAL A 105 3.67 15.81 0.79
C VAL A 105 4.10 14.88 -0.35
N PRO A 106 3.98 15.31 -1.62
CA PRO A 106 4.44 14.50 -2.73
C PRO A 106 5.97 14.43 -2.76
N TYR A 107 6.51 13.30 -3.21
CA TYR A 107 7.94 13.12 -3.50
C TYR A 107 8.13 12.54 -4.91
N VAL A 108 9.26 12.85 -5.53
CA VAL A 108 9.61 12.30 -6.85
C VAL A 108 10.63 11.18 -6.62
N PRO A 109 10.31 9.90 -6.90
CA PRO A 109 11.21 8.79 -6.58
C PRO A 109 12.61 8.90 -7.18
N THR A 110 12.75 9.47 -8.38
CA THR A 110 14.07 9.69 -9.01
C THR A 110 14.88 10.81 -8.37
N VAL A 111 14.24 11.74 -7.65
CA VAL A 111 14.91 12.79 -6.88
C VAL A 111 15.22 12.30 -5.46
N GLY A 112 14.37 11.43 -4.91
CA GLY A 112 14.54 10.84 -3.59
C GLY A 112 14.21 11.79 -2.44
N PHE A 113 14.81 11.52 -1.28
CA PHE A 113 14.62 12.29 -0.05
C PHE A 113 15.36 13.63 -0.10
N THR A 114 14.70 14.72 0.31
CA THR A 114 15.23 16.08 0.15
C THR A 114 15.09 16.87 1.45
N GLN A 115 15.70 18.05 1.52
CA GLN A 115 15.58 18.94 2.68
C GLN A 115 14.13 19.30 3.02
N THR A 116 13.27 19.45 2.01
CA THR A 116 11.84 19.70 2.22
C THR A 116 11.19 18.53 2.93
N HIS A 117 11.44 17.29 2.47
CA HIS A 117 10.93 16.08 3.11
C HIS A 117 11.45 15.95 4.55
N HIS A 118 12.73 16.25 4.78
CA HIS A 118 13.33 16.28 6.10
C HIS A 118 12.60 17.24 7.06
N VAL A 119 12.30 18.47 6.62
CA VAL A 119 11.55 19.44 7.45
C VAL A 119 10.17 18.92 7.82
N PHE A 120 9.48 18.21 6.92
CA PHE A 120 8.18 17.60 7.23
C PHE A 120 8.33 16.41 8.19
N ALA A 121 9.31 15.53 7.98
CA ALA A 121 9.60 14.43 8.89
C ALA A 121 9.91 14.94 10.32
N MET A 122 10.68 16.01 10.44
CA MET A 122 10.99 16.67 11.70
C MET A 122 9.81 17.43 12.33
N LYS A 123 8.67 17.56 11.66
CA LYS A 123 7.47 18.17 12.23
C LYS A 123 6.35 17.16 12.47
N ALA A 124 6.54 15.91 12.03
CA ALA A 124 5.54 14.88 12.14
C ALA A 124 5.52 14.27 13.54
N ASP A 125 4.33 13.86 13.97
CA ASP A 125 4.11 12.99 15.11
C ASP A 125 3.86 11.54 14.65
N ALA A 126 3.54 11.33 13.37
CA ALA A 126 3.54 10.05 12.69
C ALA A 126 3.73 10.21 11.18
N LEU A 127 4.30 9.18 10.55
CA LEU A 127 4.59 9.15 9.12
C LEU A 127 3.90 7.98 8.43
N LEU A 128 3.19 8.29 7.35
CA LEU A 128 2.75 7.32 6.35
C LEU A 128 3.55 7.54 5.08
N VAL A 129 4.19 6.50 4.55
CA VAL A 129 4.95 6.57 3.29
C VAL A 129 4.34 5.61 2.29
N VAL A 130 3.91 6.11 1.15
CA VAL A 130 3.33 5.27 0.10
C VAL A 130 4.42 4.77 -0.84
N ALA A 131 4.42 3.47 -1.10
CA ALA A 131 5.12 2.84 -2.20
C ALA A 131 4.09 2.20 -3.14
N ALA A 132 4.16 2.46 -4.45
CA ALA A 132 3.23 1.88 -5.40
C ALA A 132 3.92 1.49 -6.72
N GLN A 133 3.37 0.49 -7.40
CA GLN A 133 3.77 0.15 -8.77
C GLN A 133 3.13 1.12 -9.78
N PRO A 134 3.88 1.71 -10.72
CA PRO A 134 3.32 2.56 -11.76
C PRO A 134 2.47 1.77 -12.77
N ASP A 135 1.34 2.36 -13.21
CA ASP A 135 0.40 1.75 -14.16
C ASP A 135 1.01 1.52 -15.56
N SER A 136 1.81 2.49 -16.01
CA SER A 136 2.66 2.36 -17.19
C SER A 136 3.95 3.14 -16.98
N LEU A 137 5.09 2.45 -17.04
CA LEU A 137 6.36 3.09 -17.33
C LEU A 137 6.27 3.49 -18.79
N GLY A 138 6.37 4.79 -19.09
CA GLY A 138 6.20 5.29 -20.45
C GLY A 138 6.98 4.42 -21.44
N LYS A 139 6.30 3.88 -22.47
CA LYS A 139 6.99 3.25 -23.60
C LYS A 139 7.78 4.37 -24.30
N GLY A 140 9.04 4.54 -23.95
CA GLY A 140 9.97 5.28 -24.79
C GLY A 140 9.96 4.64 -26.17
N SER A 141 9.80 5.45 -27.21
CA SER A 141 9.79 5.00 -28.61
C SER A 141 11.13 4.44 -29.08
N ASP A 142 12.19 4.55 -28.30
CA ASP A 142 13.53 4.17 -28.70
C ASP A 142 14.17 3.39 -27.55
N GLY A 143 14.67 2.19 -27.87
CA GLY A 143 14.91 1.09 -26.95
C GLY A 143 16.08 1.23 -25.98
N GLU A 144 16.14 2.29 -25.18
CA GLU A 144 17.05 2.36 -24.03
C GLU A 144 16.45 3.19 -22.87
N SER A 145 16.55 2.64 -21.66
CA SER A 145 16.10 3.18 -20.37
C SER A 145 14.63 2.97 -19.98
N SER A 146 14.15 1.72 -20.03
CA SER A 146 13.03 1.31 -19.16
C SER A 146 13.56 1.06 -17.75
N THR A 147 13.44 2.03 -16.84
CA THR A 147 13.49 1.74 -15.41
C THR A 147 12.44 0.68 -15.13
N SER A 148 12.82 -0.56 -14.80
CA SER A 148 11.84 -1.63 -14.56
C SER A 148 10.91 -1.24 -13.40
N LYS A 149 9.71 -1.82 -13.31
CA LYS A 149 8.79 -1.55 -12.18
C LYS A 149 9.50 -1.75 -10.84
N ASP A 150 10.40 -2.73 -10.79
CA ASP A 150 11.23 -3.05 -9.64
C ASP A 150 12.22 -1.93 -9.30
N ALA A 151 12.87 -1.34 -10.31
CA ALA A 151 13.76 -0.20 -10.09
C ALA A 151 12.99 1.03 -9.56
N TYR A 152 11.75 1.24 -10.01
CA TYR A 152 10.91 2.32 -9.47
C TYR A 152 10.45 2.06 -8.03
N LEU A 153 10.17 0.81 -7.69
CA LEU A 153 9.89 0.40 -6.31
C LEU A 153 11.13 0.52 -5.41
N ALA A 154 12.32 0.18 -5.93
CA ALA A 154 13.58 0.32 -5.19
C ALA A 154 13.86 1.79 -4.83
N LEU A 155 13.59 2.74 -5.72
CA LEU A 155 13.70 4.17 -5.43
C LEU A 155 12.75 4.63 -4.31
N GLN A 156 11.54 4.07 -4.27
CA GLN A 156 10.58 4.35 -3.19
C GLN A 156 11.00 3.71 -1.87
N ALA A 157 11.58 2.51 -1.91
CA ALA A 157 12.17 1.85 -0.75
C ALA A 157 13.36 2.62 -0.16
N ASP A 158 14.24 3.16 -1.02
CA ASP A 158 15.33 4.04 -0.61
C ASP A 158 14.77 5.30 0.08
N PHE A 159 13.72 5.92 -0.48
CA PHE A 159 13.05 7.04 0.17
C PHE A 159 12.54 6.70 1.58
N ILE A 160 11.89 5.56 1.77
CA ILE A 160 11.41 5.12 3.09
C ILE A 160 12.58 4.92 4.06
N THR A 161 13.68 4.32 3.57
CA THR A 161 14.89 4.10 4.37
C THR A 161 15.49 5.43 4.81
N LYS A 162 15.62 6.40 3.91
CA LYS A 162 16.12 7.75 4.22
C LYS A 162 15.24 8.51 5.21
N VAL A 163 13.91 8.33 5.16
CA VAL A 163 13.00 8.87 6.17
C VAL A 163 13.28 8.27 7.56
N SER A 164 13.50 6.96 7.62
CA SER A 164 13.84 6.26 8.86
C SER A 164 15.19 6.71 9.42
N GLU A 165 16.23 6.76 8.59
CA GLU A 165 17.57 7.23 8.96
C GLU A 165 17.52 8.66 9.51
N ALA A 166 16.80 9.57 8.84
CA ALA A 166 16.66 10.95 9.30
C ALA A 166 15.99 11.06 10.68
N LEU A 167 15.00 10.21 10.98
CA LEU A 167 14.39 10.16 12.32
C LEU A 167 15.32 9.52 13.35
N GLU A 168 16.16 8.57 12.94
CA GLU A 168 17.16 7.94 13.80
C GLU A 168 18.26 8.92 14.20
N GLU A 169 18.84 9.63 13.22
CA GLU A 169 19.84 10.69 13.43
C GLU A 169 19.31 11.81 14.33
N ALA A 170 18.02 12.13 14.25
CA ALA A 170 17.36 13.11 15.10
C ALA A 170 16.99 12.59 16.51
N GLY A 171 17.19 11.29 16.80
CA GLY A 171 16.78 10.67 18.07
C GLY A 171 15.26 10.56 18.23
N ARG A 172 14.51 10.49 17.13
CA ARG A 172 13.04 10.51 17.09
C ARG A 172 12.39 9.22 16.61
N HIS A 173 13.17 8.28 16.07
CA HIS A 173 12.68 6.99 15.54
C HIS A 173 11.85 6.20 16.56
N GLU A 174 12.18 6.28 17.86
CA GLU A 174 11.37 5.65 18.91
C GLU A 174 10.03 6.37 19.16
N ASN A 175 9.94 7.66 18.84
CA ASN A 175 8.80 8.53 19.17
C ASN A 175 7.84 8.80 18.01
N VAL A 176 8.27 8.59 16.76
CA VAL A 176 7.47 8.84 15.56
C VAL A 176 7.25 7.52 14.83
N PRO A 177 6.05 6.91 14.89
CA PRO A 177 5.77 5.69 14.15
C PRO A 177 5.81 5.94 12.64
N ILE A 178 6.52 5.06 11.94
CA ILE A 178 6.62 5.05 10.47
C ILE A 178 5.87 3.83 9.96
N ILE A 179 4.93 4.05 9.03
CA ILE A 179 4.16 2.99 8.36
C ILE A 179 4.31 3.16 6.85
N ALA A 180 4.82 2.13 6.19
CA ALA A 180 4.87 2.05 4.73
C ALA A 180 3.59 1.38 4.20
N LEU A 181 2.95 2.02 3.22
CA LEU A 181 1.75 1.53 2.55
C LEU A 181 2.13 1.11 1.13
N ARG A 182 2.08 -0.19 0.85
CA ARG A 182 2.53 -0.76 -0.42
C ARG A 182 1.37 -1.18 -1.31
N PHE A 183 1.33 -0.68 -2.54
CA PHE A 183 0.38 -1.08 -3.58
C PHE A 183 1.12 -1.74 -4.76
N GLY A 184 0.65 -2.89 -5.21
CA GLY A 184 1.28 -3.68 -6.26
C GLY A 184 1.57 -5.11 -5.83
N GLU A 185 2.43 -5.79 -6.58
CA GLU A 185 2.83 -7.18 -6.31
C GLU A 185 3.38 -7.38 -4.88
N ASP A 186 3.08 -8.55 -4.30
CA ASP A 186 3.40 -8.89 -2.91
C ASP A 186 4.88 -9.25 -2.67
N ALA A 187 5.77 -8.96 -3.62
CA ALA A 187 7.16 -9.40 -3.59
C ALA A 187 8.13 -8.21 -3.47
N LEU A 188 8.30 -7.71 -2.26
CA LEU A 188 9.53 -7.02 -1.86
C LEU A 188 9.88 -7.46 -0.43
N PRO A 189 11.04 -8.10 -0.20
CA PRO A 189 11.57 -8.18 1.14
C PRO A 189 12.29 -6.86 1.39
N LEU A 190 11.55 -5.86 1.86
CA LEU A 190 12.21 -4.81 2.62
C LEU A 190 12.54 -5.47 3.95
N GLU A 191 13.82 -5.80 4.17
CA GLU A 191 14.31 -6.05 5.51
C GLU A 191 14.26 -4.72 6.26
N THR A 192 13.31 -4.55 7.17
CA THR A 192 13.06 -3.25 7.79
C THR A 192 13.17 -3.35 9.29
N VAL A 193 14.07 -2.54 9.85
CA VAL A 193 14.34 -2.55 11.29
C VAL A 193 13.46 -1.55 12.05
N ASN A 194 12.95 -0.50 11.39
CA ASN A 194 12.43 0.70 12.08
C ASN A 194 11.08 1.22 11.54
N TYR A 195 10.41 0.48 10.65
CA TYR A 195 9.07 0.85 10.19
C TYR A 195 8.18 -0.36 9.93
N LYS A 196 6.87 -0.13 9.99
CA LYS A 196 5.85 -1.14 9.73
C LYS A 196 5.48 -1.15 8.25
N ASP A 197 5.84 -2.21 7.52
CA ASP A 197 5.32 -2.42 6.16
C ASP A 197 3.90 -2.99 6.20
N ILE A 198 3.01 -2.43 5.37
CA ILE A 198 1.65 -2.89 5.15
C ILE A 198 1.41 -3.01 3.66
N TRP A 199 1.18 -4.23 3.21
CA TRP A 199 0.63 -4.47 1.89
C TRP A 199 -0.85 -4.04 1.86
N ALA A 200 -1.14 -3.01 1.06
CA ALA A 200 -2.45 -2.40 0.92
C ALA A 200 -3.25 -2.96 -0.27
N GLY A 201 -2.65 -3.86 -1.06
CA GLY A 201 -3.30 -4.59 -2.16
C GLY A 201 -2.55 -4.48 -3.48
N GLU A 202 -3.00 -5.23 -4.49
CA GLU A 202 -2.38 -5.28 -5.82
C GLU A 202 -2.55 -3.98 -6.62
N ALA A 203 -3.57 -3.20 -6.30
CA ALA A 203 -3.94 -1.99 -7.04
C ALA A 203 -4.37 -0.86 -6.08
N TYR A 204 -4.10 0.37 -6.50
CA TYR A 204 -4.59 1.55 -5.81
C TYR A 204 -6.03 1.87 -6.29
N SER A 205 -7.01 1.54 -5.45
CA SER A 205 -8.45 1.67 -5.74
C SER A 205 -9.19 2.27 -4.55
N LYS A 206 -10.48 2.58 -4.74
CA LYS A 206 -11.34 3.05 -3.65
C LYS A 206 -11.47 2.03 -2.52
N GLU A 207 -11.57 0.76 -2.87
CA GLU A 207 -11.69 -0.36 -1.94
C GLU A 207 -10.41 -0.51 -1.11
N SER A 208 -9.23 -0.47 -1.75
CA SER A 208 -7.97 -0.56 -1.00
C SER A 208 -7.74 0.65 -0.10
N VAL A 209 -8.14 1.86 -0.52
CA VAL A 209 -8.14 3.06 0.33
C VAL A 209 -9.08 2.92 1.54
N GLN A 210 -10.28 2.36 1.36
CA GLN A 210 -11.21 2.12 2.46
C GLN A 210 -10.66 1.09 3.45
N GLN A 211 -10.14 -0.03 2.93
CA GLN A 211 -9.56 -1.10 3.75
C GLN A 211 -8.37 -0.60 4.55
N ILE A 212 -7.45 0.16 3.94
CA ILE A 212 -6.29 0.68 4.66
C ILE A 212 -6.71 1.72 5.71
N THR A 213 -7.67 2.59 5.40
CA THR A 213 -8.17 3.57 6.38
C THR A 213 -8.81 2.86 7.58
N GLN A 214 -9.57 1.80 7.34
CA GLN A 214 -10.15 0.97 8.40
C GLN A 214 -9.07 0.22 9.19
N LEU A 215 -8.01 -0.27 8.53
CA LEU A 215 -6.90 -0.90 9.23
C LEU A 215 -6.17 0.11 10.13
N LEU A 216 -5.91 1.32 9.63
CA LEU A 216 -5.19 2.36 10.37
C LEU A 216 -6.01 2.86 11.58
N PHE A 217 -7.33 3.10 11.42
CA PHE A 217 -8.14 3.80 12.45
C PHE A 217 -9.37 3.03 12.98
N GLY A 218 -9.79 1.96 12.32
CA GLY A 218 -11.07 1.27 12.57
C GLY A 218 -11.17 0.46 13.87
N SER A 219 -10.16 0.49 14.73
CA SER A 219 -10.21 -0.13 16.07
C SER A 219 -10.61 0.84 17.19
N LYS A 220 -10.98 2.09 16.88
CA LYS A 220 -11.53 3.01 17.87
C LYS A 220 -12.90 2.46 18.30
N ARG A 221 -12.91 1.64 19.36
CA ARG A 221 -14.15 1.20 20.02
C ARG A 221 -14.99 2.44 20.24
N ARG A 222 -16.25 2.40 19.81
CA ARG A 222 -17.29 3.32 20.26
C ARG A 222 -17.43 3.17 21.77
N ALA A 223 -16.53 3.78 22.53
CA ALA A 223 -16.83 4.24 23.86
C ALA A 223 -17.43 5.62 23.62
N ASP A 224 -18.76 5.64 23.46
CA ASP A 224 -19.68 6.78 23.62
C ASP A 224 -21.01 6.37 22.96
N GLU A 225 -21.63 5.33 23.53
CA GLU A 225 -23.07 5.07 23.41
C GLU A 225 -23.58 4.62 24.79
N LYS A 226 -23.60 5.60 25.69
CA LYS A 226 -24.37 5.75 26.93
C LYS A 226 -24.56 7.28 27.03
N ASP A 227 -25.74 7.86 27.13
CA ASP A 227 -26.98 7.43 27.79
C ASP A 227 -28.23 7.75 26.95
#